data_AF-A0A5P6VLK2-F1
#
_entry.id   AF-A0A5P6VLK2-F1
#
_cell.length_a   1.000
_cell.length_b   1.000
_cell.length_c   1.000
_cell.angle_alpha   90.00
_cell.angle_beta   90.00
_cell.angle_gamma   90.00
#
_symmetry.space_group_name_H-M   'P 1'
#
loop_
_entity.id
_entity.type
_entity.pdbx_description
1 polymer ?
#
loop_
_entity_poly.entity_id
_entity_poly.type
_entity_poly.pdbx_seq_one_letter_code
_entity_poly.pdbx_strand_id
1 'polypeptide(L)'
;MAAAIIYLSISFLVSLIFVIIGIVQVHAKEPVSINTGEKPPKAEELVSVTEWNRKHGRNFIVYGCLLFLTLVLFGISQIMIDNTKLSLILFAVAIIGEIAWLEIDHILLKKKLIIKDVA
;
A
#
# COMPACT_ATOMS: atom_id res chain seq x y z
N MET A 1 18.92 4.87 -22.75
CA MET A 1 17.89 3.81 -22.91
C MET A 1 17.98 2.75 -21.82
N ALA A 2 19.12 2.06 -21.63
CA ALA A 2 19.27 1.02 -20.61
C ALA A 2 18.88 1.46 -19.18
N ALA A 3 19.33 2.63 -18.73
CA ALA A 3 18.98 3.15 -17.39
C ALA A 3 17.47 3.33 -17.18
N ALA A 4 16.75 3.84 -18.18
CA ALA A 4 15.30 4.02 -18.10
C ALA A 4 14.56 2.68 -18.07
N ILE A 5 15.02 1.69 -18.85
CA ILE A 5 14.46 0.33 -18.83
C ILE A 5 14.67 -0.29 -17.46
N ILE A 6 15.89 -0.25 -16.92
CA ILE A 6 16.21 -0.80 -15.60
C ILE A 6 15.35 -0.12 -14.52
N TYR A 7 15.24 1.22 -14.56
CA TYR A 7 14.42 1.97 -13.61
C TYR A 7 12.95 1.56 -13.65
N LEU A 8 12.36 1.47 -14.85
CA LEU A 8 10.96 1.06 -15.03
C LEU A 8 10.73 -0.38 -14.62
N SER A 9 11.67 -1.29 -14.93
CA SER A 9 11.60 -2.69 -14.50
C SER A 9 11.62 -2.82 -12.98
N ILE A 10 12.53 -2.12 -12.30
CA ILE A 10 12.60 -2.14 -10.82
C ILE A 10 11.32 -1.53 -10.24
N SER A 11 10.85 -0.41 -10.78
CA SER A 11 9.62 0.25 -10.34
C SER A 11 8.42 -0.68 -10.45
N PHE A 12 8.29 -1.37 -11.58
CA PHE A 12 7.24 -2.35 -11.80
C PHE A 12 7.33 -3.52 -10.82
N LEU A 13 8.51 -4.11 -10.64
CA LEU A 13 8.70 -5.26 -9.74
C LEU A 13 8.41 -4.91 -8.28
N VAL A 14 8.85 -3.75 -7.81
CA VAL A 14 8.58 -3.28 -6.43
C VAL A 14 7.08 -3.09 -6.21
N SER A 15 6.40 -2.40 -7.13
CA SER A 15 4.95 -2.21 -7.07
C SER A 15 4.16 -3.51 -7.17
N LEU A 16 4.62 -4.44 -8.00
CA LEU A 16 3.96 -5.74 -8.21
C LEU A 16 3.92 -6.57 -6.93
N ILE A 17 4.93 -6.47 -6.05
CA ILE A 17 4.94 -7.15 -4.75
C ILE A 17 3.69 -6.78 -3.94
N PHE A 18 3.34 -5.49 -3.87
CA PHE A 18 2.16 -5.03 -3.12
C PHE A 18 0.85 -5.48 -3.77
N VAL A 19 0.79 -5.50 -5.11
CA VAL A 19 -0.39 -6.04 -5.83
C VAL A 19 -0.58 -7.52 -5.52
N ILE A 20 0.49 -8.31 -5.55
CA ILE A 20 0.44 -9.75 -5.22
C ILE A 20 0.00 -9.96 -3.78
N ILE A 21 0.60 -9.24 -2.83
CA ILE A 21 0.19 -9.28 -1.41
C ILE A 21 -1.31 -8.97 -1.30
N GLY A 22 -1.78 -7.92 -1.96
CA GLY A 22 -3.18 -7.53 -1.91
C GLY A 22 -4.12 -8.59 -2.49
N ILE A 23 -3.76 -9.23 -3.61
CA ILE A 23 -4.52 -10.35 -4.18
C ILE A 23 -4.58 -11.52 -3.19
N VAL A 24 -3.46 -11.90 -2.58
CA VAL A 24 -3.42 -12.97 -1.57
C VAL A 24 -4.34 -12.63 -0.39
N GLN A 25 -4.28 -11.40 0.12
CA GLN A 25 -5.10 -10.95 1.23
C GLN A 25 -6.60 -10.94 0.89
N VAL A 26 -7.01 -10.53 -0.32
CA VAL A 26 -8.43 -10.55 -0.74
C VAL A 26 -9.04 -11.95 -0.63
N HIS A 27 -8.24 -13.00 -0.85
CA HIS A 27 -8.67 -14.39 -0.85
C HIS A 27 -8.32 -15.14 0.44
N ALA A 28 -7.70 -14.48 1.41
CA ALA A 28 -7.32 -15.09 2.68
C ALA A 28 -8.57 -15.47 3.50
N LYS A 29 -8.49 -16.63 4.16
CA LYS A 29 -9.56 -17.11 5.06
C LYS A 29 -9.33 -16.69 6.51
N GLU A 30 -8.07 -16.61 6.91
CA GLU A 30 -7.67 -16.12 8.23
C GLU A 30 -7.46 -14.61 8.21
N PRO A 31 -7.71 -13.90 9.33
CA PRO A 31 -7.45 -12.46 9.41
C PRO A 31 -5.99 -12.13 9.09
N VAL A 32 -5.79 -11.15 8.21
CA VAL A 32 -4.46 -10.69 7.80
C VAL A 32 -3.99 -9.52 8.68
N SER A 33 -2.68 -9.36 8.84
CA SER A 33 -2.07 -8.13 9.37
C SER A 33 -1.43 -7.33 8.25
N ILE A 34 -1.31 -6.01 8.46
CA ILE A 34 -0.68 -5.11 7.48
C ILE A 34 0.79 -4.85 7.79
N ASN A 35 1.13 -4.78 9.08
CA ASN A 35 2.42 -4.34 9.55
C ASN A 35 3.18 -5.53 10.14
N THR A 36 4.49 -5.57 9.88
CA THR A 36 5.36 -6.60 10.48
C THR A 36 5.37 -6.42 12.00
N GLY A 37 5.20 -7.52 12.74
CA GLY A 37 5.14 -7.50 14.20
C GLY A 37 3.74 -7.22 14.77
N GLU A 38 2.79 -6.79 13.94
CA GLU A 38 1.38 -6.75 14.34
C GLU A 38 0.79 -8.16 14.33
N LYS A 39 0.22 -8.58 15.46
CA LYS A 39 -0.57 -9.81 15.52
C LYS A 39 -1.90 -9.55 14.81
N PRO A 40 -2.28 -10.36 13.81
CA PRO A 40 -3.62 -10.26 13.25
C PRO A 40 -4.65 -10.52 14.36
N PRO A 41 -5.81 -9.85 14.32
CA PRO A 41 -6.90 -10.14 15.24
C PRO A 41 -7.37 -11.58 15.06
N LYS A 42 -7.98 -12.16 16.09
CA LYS A 42 -8.65 -13.46 15.93
C LYS A 42 -9.94 -13.31 15.14
N ALA A 43 -10.41 -14.41 14.54
CA ALA A 43 -11.65 -14.40 13.78
C ALA A 43 -12.86 -13.97 14.63
N GLU A 44 -12.87 -14.32 15.92
CA GLU A 44 -13.94 -13.99 16.87
C GLU A 44 -13.90 -12.52 17.33
N GLU A 45 -12.75 -11.84 17.15
CA GLU A 45 -12.57 -10.42 17.47
C GLU A 45 -13.06 -9.51 16.33
N LEU A 46 -13.46 -10.08 15.19
CA LEU A 46 -13.89 -9.36 14.00
C LEU A 46 -15.38 -9.54 13.70
N VAL A 47 -16.04 -8.44 13.33
CA VAL A 47 -17.41 -8.45 12.78
C VAL A 47 -17.46 -9.27 11.47
N SER A 48 -16.43 -9.19 10.65
CA SER A 48 -16.31 -9.97 9.42
C SER A 48 -14.86 -10.10 8.98
N VAL A 49 -14.33 -11.33 9.00
CA VAL A 49 -13.00 -11.66 8.46
C VAL A 49 -12.93 -11.36 6.95
N THR A 50 -14.00 -11.68 6.21
CA THR A 50 -14.08 -11.42 4.78
C THR A 50 -14.02 -9.92 4.45
N GLU A 51 -14.75 -9.06 5.17
CA GLU A 51 -14.68 -7.60 4.94
C GLU A 51 -13.29 -7.06 5.30
N TRP A 52 -12.71 -7.52 6.42
CA TRP A 52 -11.37 -7.15 6.86
C TRP A 52 -10.31 -7.47 5.80
N ASN A 53 -10.27 -8.73 5.34
CA ASN A 53 -9.31 -9.23 4.37
C ASN A 53 -9.47 -8.57 3.00
N ARG A 54 -10.71 -8.43 2.50
CA ARG A 54 -10.98 -7.80 1.21
C ARG A 54 -10.59 -6.33 1.19
N LYS A 55 -10.81 -5.59 2.27
CA LYS A 55 -10.45 -4.17 2.33
C LYS A 55 -8.94 -3.97 2.42
N HIS A 56 -8.25 -4.68 3.29
CA HIS A 56 -6.79 -4.62 3.35
C HIS A 56 -6.16 -5.04 2.03
N GLY A 57 -6.62 -6.15 1.46
CA GLY A 57 -6.10 -6.61 0.17
C GLY A 57 -6.35 -5.64 -0.98
N ARG A 58 -7.55 -5.04 -1.04
CA ARG A 58 -7.84 -3.96 -2.02
C ARG A 58 -6.93 -2.75 -1.83
N ASN A 59 -6.69 -2.34 -0.58
CA ASN A 59 -5.82 -1.20 -0.29
C ASN A 59 -4.38 -1.46 -0.75
N PHE A 60 -3.86 -2.67 -0.55
CA PHE A 60 -2.53 -3.06 -1.07
C PHE A 60 -2.45 -3.10 -2.60
N ILE A 61 -3.51 -3.55 -3.28
CA ILE A 61 -3.59 -3.48 -4.75
C ILE A 61 -3.56 -2.02 -5.22
N VAL A 62 -4.39 -1.16 -4.62
CA VAL A 62 -4.43 0.27 -4.97
C VAL A 62 -3.09 0.93 -4.69
N TYR A 63 -2.47 0.65 -3.54
CA TYR A 63 -1.15 1.16 -3.19
C TYR A 63 -0.08 0.71 -4.19
N GLY A 64 -0.03 -0.57 -4.57
CA GLY A 64 0.93 -1.05 -5.56
C GLY A 64 0.80 -0.32 -6.90
N CYS A 65 -0.44 -0.11 -7.38
CA CYS A 65 -0.71 0.65 -8.59
C CYS A 65 -0.33 2.13 -8.48
N LEU A 66 -0.66 2.79 -7.37
CA LEU A 66 -0.31 4.19 -7.11
C LEU A 66 1.21 4.37 -6.99
N LEU A 67 1.88 3.49 -6.26
CA LEU A 67 3.34 3.48 -6.14
C LEU A 67 4.01 3.38 -7.50
N PHE A 68 3.49 2.53 -8.40
CA PHE A 68 4.05 2.41 -9.76
C PHE A 68 3.91 3.72 -10.53
N LEU A 69 2.71 4.33 -10.49
CA LEU A 69 2.45 5.62 -11.11
C LEU A 69 3.36 6.71 -10.54
N THR A 70 3.51 6.79 -9.22
CA THR A 70 4.36 7.76 -8.52
C THR A 70 5.83 7.59 -8.91
N LEU A 71 6.34 6.37 -9.03
CA LEU A 71 7.69 6.10 -9.52
C LEU A 71 7.86 6.50 -11.00
N VAL A 72 6.89 6.21 -11.86
CA VAL A 72 6.93 6.66 -13.27
C VAL A 72 6.93 8.18 -13.36
N LEU A 73 6.04 8.84 -12.63
CA LEU A 73 5.94 10.31 -12.57
C LEU A 73 7.20 10.94 -12.01
N PHE A 74 7.85 10.32 -11.02
CA PHE A 74 9.14 10.78 -10.52
C PHE A 74 10.21 10.76 -11.62
N GLY A 75 10.32 9.66 -12.37
CA GLY A 75 11.24 9.56 -13.50
C GLY A 75 10.98 10.63 -14.58
N ILE A 76 9.71 10.89 -14.91
CA ILE A 76 9.32 11.97 -15.83
C ILE A 76 9.68 13.35 -15.26
N SER A 77 9.44 13.57 -13.96
CA SER A 77 9.72 14.85 -13.31
C SER A 77 11.20 15.22 -13.31
N GLN A 78 12.12 14.24 -13.35
CA GLN A 78 13.56 14.51 -13.51
C GLN A 78 13.89 15.15 -14.85
N ILE A 79 13.05 14.95 -15.87
CA ILE A 79 13.22 15.53 -17.21
C ILE A 79 12.47 16.87 -17.30
N MET A 80 11.30 16.95 -16.67
CA MET A 80 10.39 18.09 -16.81
C MET A 80 10.63 19.22 -15.81
N ILE A 81 11.24 18.94 -14.65
CA ILE A 81 11.49 19.90 -13.58
C ILE A 81 12.99 20.16 -13.48
N ASP A 82 13.44 21.35 -13.88
CA ASP A 82 14.85 21.81 -13.78
C ASP A 82 15.27 22.15 -12.33
N ASN A 83 14.72 21.43 -11.36
CA ASN A 83 15.04 21.54 -9.95
C ASN A 83 14.88 20.16 -9.29
N THR A 84 15.99 19.43 -9.24
CA THR A 84 16.07 18.07 -8.67
C THR A 84 15.64 18.04 -7.20
N LYS A 85 15.96 19.07 -6.40
CA LYS A 85 15.57 19.13 -4.99
C LYS A 85 14.05 19.23 -4.84
N LEU A 86 13.41 20.08 -5.64
CA LEU A 86 11.96 20.22 -5.65
C LEU A 86 11.29 18.91 -6.09
N SER A 87 11.76 18.29 -7.17
CA SER A 87 11.24 17.00 -7.63
C SER A 87 11.36 15.90 -6.56
N LEU A 88 12.49 15.83 -5.85
CA LEU A 88 12.69 14.89 -4.75
C LEU A 88 11.73 15.15 -3.57
N ILE A 89 11.50 16.42 -3.22
CA ILE A 89 10.54 16.79 -2.17
C ILE A 89 9.13 16.36 -2.56
N LEU A 90 8.70 16.63 -3.80
CA LEU A 90 7.38 16.23 -4.29
C LEU A 90 7.21 14.70 -4.26
N PHE A 91 8.24 13.96 -4.67
CA PHE A 91 8.24 12.50 -4.59
C PHE A 91 8.14 11.99 -3.15
N ALA A 92 8.93 12.55 -2.23
CA ALA A 92 8.88 12.17 -0.82
C ALA A 92 7.49 12.44 -0.21
N VAL A 93 6.90 13.60 -0.52
CA VAL A 93 5.54 13.96 -0.08
C VAL A 93 4.50 12.99 -0.62
N ALA A 94 4.59 12.60 -1.90
CA ALA A 94 3.68 11.62 -2.50
C ALA A 94 3.77 10.26 -1.79
N ILE A 95 4.98 9.72 -1.61
CA ILE A 95 5.18 8.44 -0.92
C ILE A 95 4.68 8.47 0.53
N ILE A 96 4.99 9.54 1.28
CA ILE A 96 4.49 9.70 2.65
C ILE A 96 2.97 9.77 2.66
N GLY A 97 2.36 10.49 1.72
CA GLY A 97 0.90 10.58 1.59
C GLY A 97 0.24 9.23 1.31
N GLU A 98 0.80 8.42 0.41
CA GLU A 98 0.31 7.07 0.11
C GLU A 98 0.38 6.15 1.34
N ILE A 99 1.51 6.17 2.07
CA ILE A 99 1.69 5.37 3.30
C ILE A 99 0.76 5.85 4.41
N ALA A 100 0.64 7.17 4.61
CA ALA A 100 -0.24 7.75 5.59
C ALA A 100 -1.70 7.38 5.32
N TRP A 101 -2.12 7.39 4.05
CA TRP A 101 -3.46 6.94 3.66
C TRP A 101 -3.71 5.48 4.03
N LEU A 102 -2.76 4.57 3.76
CA LEU A 102 -2.87 3.17 4.16
C LEU A 102 -3.07 3.00 5.68
N GLU A 103 -2.26 3.69 6.49
CA GLU A 103 -2.32 3.59 7.95
C GLU A 103 -3.63 4.21 8.50
N ILE A 104 -4.08 5.33 7.94
CA ILE A 104 -5.35 5.95 8.31
C ILE A 104 -6.51 4.99 8.02
N ASP A 105 -6.55 4.39 6.82
CA ASP A 105 -7.63 3.44 6.49
C ASP A 105 -7.58 2.22 7.43
N HIS A 106 -6.39 1.69 7.72
CA HIS A 106 -6.23 0.61 8.69
C HIS A 106 -6.78 0.94 10.08
N ILE A 107 -6.52 2.14 10.61
CA ILE A 107 -7.08 2.60 11.89
C ILE A 107 -8.61 2.70 11.81
N LEU A 108 -9.16 3.18 10.70
CA LEU A 108 -10.61 3.27 10.50
C LEU A 108 -11.25 1.86 10.41
N LEU A 109 -10.58 0.91 9.76
CA LEU A 109 -11.02 -0.49 9.70
C LEU A 109 -11.01 -1.15 11.07
N LYS A 110 -9.98 -0.93 11.87
CA LYS A 110 -9.94 -1.38 13.28
C LYS A 110 -11.15 -0.86 14.06
N LYS A 111 -11.41 0.45 13.99
CA LYS A 111 -12.56 1.07 14.67
C LYS A 111 -13.91 0.54 14.21
N LYS A 112 -14.02 0.16 12.93
CA LYS A 112 -15.27 -0.30 12.31
C LYS A 112 -15.53 -1.79 12.53
N LEU A 113 -14.49 -2.62 12.48
CA LEU A 113 -14.62 -4.07 12.32
C LEU A 113 -14.16 -4.87 13.54
N ILE A 114 -13.39 -4.29 14.48
CA ILE A 114 -13.04 -4.96 15.73
C ILE A 114 -14.19 -4.83 16.73
N ILE A 115 -14.57 -5.95 17.33
CA ILE A 115 -15.59 -6.03 18.37
C ILE A 115 -14.97 -5.54 19.69
N LYS A 116 -15.55 -4.49 20.27
CA LYS A 116 -14.99 -3.78 21.45
C LYS A 116 -15.07 -4.57 22.76
N ASP A 117 -15.97 -5.55 22.85
CA ASP A 117 -16.25 -6.28 24.09
C ASP A 117 -15.41 -7.57 24.25
N VAL A 118 -14.55 -7.87 23.26
CA VAL A 118 -13.67 -9.08 23.22
C VAL A 118 -12.18 -8.71 23.35
N ALA A 119 -11.86 -7.41 23.41
CA ALA A 119 -10.49 -6.88 23.49
C ALA A 119 -10.05 -6.55 24.92
#